data_AF-A0A2U1TFE7-F1
#
_entry.id   AF-A0A2U1TFE7-F1
#
_cell.length_a   1.000
_cell.length_b   1.000
_cell.length_c   1.000
_cell.angle_alpha   90.00
_cell.angle_beta   90.00
_cell.angle_gamma   90.00
#
_symmetry.space_group_name_H-M   'P 1'
#
loop_
_entity.id
_entity.type
_entity.pdbx_description
1 polymer ?
#
loop_
_entity_poly.entity_id
_entity_poly.type
_entity_poly.pdbx_seq_one_letter_code
_entity_poly.pdbx_strand_id
1 'polypeptide(L)'
;MSRHLGSPNRRTADGERRLSERAVVTHDRRNWRFLGFDQGGPFVSVQTEKRTPPLSTTTSRRPAGTLYRGREGMWSWVLHRITGVAIFFFLLVHVLDTALVRVSPEAYNAVIGTYQTPIMGLGEVALVGAIVFHAFNGLRIVLIDFWQKGSKYQKVMFYVVIALWVITMLGFVPRHLINVFSH
;
A
#
# COMPACT_ATOMS: atom_id res chain seq x y z
N MET A 1 60.73 43.38 55.22
CA MET A 1 59.83 42.57 54.36
C MET A 1 58.42 43.12 54.55
N SER A 2 57.63 43.48 53.54
CA SER A 2 57.19 42.59 52.46
C SER A 2 56.77 43.38 51.22
N ARG A 3 57.13 42.87 50.04
CA ARG A 3 56.83 43.47 48.72
C ARG A 3 55.35 43.28 48.39
N HIS A 4 54.65 44.37 48.07
CA HIS A 4 53.32 44.36 47.48
C HIS A 4 53.43 43.94 46.01
N LEU A 5 52.99 42.71 45.70
CA LEU A 5 52.81 42.25 44.33
C LEU A 5 51.52 42.84 43.77
N GLY A 6 51.65 43.49 42.61
CA GLY A 6 50.55 44.11 41.88
C GLY A 6 49.46 43.11 41.55
N SER A 7 48.22 43.56 41.73
CA SER A 7 47.03 42.79 41.38
C SER A 7 47.03 42.47 39.88
N PRO A 8 46.79 41.21 39.46
CA PRO A 8 46.71 40.86 38.06
C PRO A 8 45.61 41.67 37.37
N ASN A 9 45.96 42.31 36.26
CA ASN A 9 45.03 43.00 35.38
C ASN A 9 43.87 42.06 35.00
N ARG A 10 42.62 42.49 35.29
CA ARG A 10 41.40 41.70 35.12
C ARG A 10 41.09 41.26 33.68
N ARG A 11 41.89 41.65 32.69
CA ARG A 11 41.66 41.29 31.28
C ARG A 11 42.12 39.88 30.92
N THR A 12 43.11 39.29 31.61
CA THR A 12 43.60 37.94 31.27
C THR A 12 42.78 36.84 31.92
N ALA A 13 42.21 37.08 33.11
CA ALA A 13 41.27 36.16 33.74
C ALA A 13 39.92 36.08 33.00
N ASP A 14 39.60 37.08 32.18
CA ASP A 14 38.37 37.15 31.39
C ASP A 14 38.50 36.36 30.06
N GLY A 15 39.72 36.24 29.53
CA GLY A 15 40.00 35.47 28.31
C GLY A 15 39.94 33.95 28.52
N GLU A 16 40.48 33.45 29.63
CA GLU A 16 40.48 32.00 29.91
C GLU A 16 39.14 31.49 30.43
N ARG A 17 38.34 32.33 31.10
CA ARG A 17 36.96 31.98 31.49
C ARG A 17 36.01 31.91 30.30
N ARG A 18 36.30 32.63 29.20
CA ARG A 18 35.49 32.60 27.98
C ARG A 18 35.62 31.31 27.16
N LEU A 19 36.66 30.50 27.40
CA LEU A 19 36.90 29.27 26.63
C LEU A 19 36.41 28.01 27.35
N SER A 20 36.29 28.02 28.68
CA SER A 20 35.72 26.88 29.42
C SER A 20 34.18 26.85 29.41
N GLU A 21 33.52 27.96 29.07
CA GLU A 21 32.05 28.05 29.00
C GLU A 21 31.41 27.57 27.68
N ARG A 22 32.20 27.16 26.68
CA ARG A 22 31.67 26.77 25.34
C ARG A 22 31.40 25.28 25.13
N ALA A 23 31.42 24.46 26.17
CA ALA A 23 31.29 23.02 26.02
C ALA A 23 30.29 22.38 26.99
N VAL A 24 28.99 22.74 26.94
CA VAL A 24 27.92 21.85 27.45
C VAL A 24 26.60 22.02 26.65
N VAL A 25 26.36 21.05 25.77
CA VAL A 25 25.12 20.28 25.46
C VAL A 25 23.73 20.95 25.58
N THR A 26 22.98 20.81 24.49
CA THR A 26 21.53 21.04 24.35
C THR A 26 20.70 20.20 25.32
N HIS A 27 19.74 20.79 26.02
CA HIS A 27 18.59 20.04 26.50
C HIS A 27 17.35 20.94 26.60
N ASP A 28 16.26 20.40 26.07
CA ASP A 28 14.97 20.27 26.72
C ASP A 28 14.24 21.53 27.23
N ARG A 29 12.94 21.49 27.00
CA ARG A 29 11.93 22.47 27.36
C ARG A 29 12.02 22.78 28.84
N ARG A 30 12.32 24.04 29.19
CA ARG A 30 11.70 24.83 30.28
C ARG A 30 12.52 26.10 30.55
N ASN A 31 12.09 27.21 29.96
CA ASN A 31 12.53 28.55 30.36
C ASN A 31 11.47 29.15 31.29
N TRP A 32 11.70 29.12 32.60
CA TRP A 32 11.01 29.98 33.56
C TRP A 32 11.98 30.48 34.62
N ARG A 33 11.91 31.79 34.84
CA ARG A 33 12.80 32.65 35.60
C ARG A 33 12.76 32.39 37.12
N PHE A 34 13.94 32.50 37.72
CA PHE A 34 14.35 33.05 39.03
C PHE A 34 13.38 33.15 40.23
N LEU A 35 13.94 32.78 41.39
CA LEU A 35 13.49 33.03 42.76
C LEU A 35 13.60 34.53 43.15
N GLY A 36 12.64 35.04 43.93
CA GLY A 36 12.75 36.30 44.68
C GLY A 36 11.42 36.95 45.04
N PHE A 37 11.07 36.92 46.33
CA PHE A 37 9.93 37.56 46.99
C PHE A 37 9.81 39.08 46.68
N ASP A 38 8.60 39.60 46.43
CA ASP A 38 7.98 40.66 47.25
C ASP A 38 6.48 40.91 46.94
N GLN A 39 5.72 41.12 48.02
CA GLN A 39 4.48 41.89 48.20
C GLN A 39 3.23 41.76 47.30
N GLY A 40 2.09 41.57 47.99
CA GLY A 40 0.75 41.50 47.43
C GLY A 40 0.29 42.77 46.73
N GLY A 41 -0.17 42.60 45.49
CA GLY A 41 -1.07 43.49 44.77
C GLY A 41 -2.30 42.70 44.30
N PRO A 42 -3.42 43.35 43.97
CA PRO A 42 -4.63 42.65 43.57
C PRO A 42 -4.33 41.80 42.34
N PHE A 43 -4.51 40.49 42.50
CA PHE A 43 -4.28 39.48 41.48
C PHE A 43 -5.26 39.74 40.32
N VAL A 44 -4.85 40.50 39.32
CA VAL A 44 -5.56 40.57 38.04
C VAL A 44 -5.34 39.22 37.39
N SER A 45 -6.34 38.35 37.49
CA SER A 45 -6.43 37.10 36.76
C SER A 45 -6.47 37.43 35.27
N VAL A 46 -5.30 37.41 34.62
CA VAL A 46 -5.24 37.32 33.16
C VAL A 46 -5.86 35.99 32.80
N GLN A 47 -7.17 36.00 32.51
CA GLN A 47 -7.83 34.90 31.84
C GLN A 47 -7.08 34.72 30.53
N THR A 48 -6.21 33.72 30.49
CA THR A 48 -5.76 33.14 29.24
C THR A 48 -6.98 32.44 28.68
N GLU A 49 -7.87 33.21 28.07
CA GLU A 49 -8.92 32.67 27.23
C GLU A 49 -8.17 31.83 26.20
N LYS A 50 -8.32 30.50 26.31
CA LYS A 50 -7.99 29.59 25.21
C LYS A 50 -8.76 30.16 24.02
N ARG A 51 -8.08 30.92 23.16
CA ARG A 51 -8.59 31.22 21.83
C ARG A 51 -8.71 29.87 21.15
N THR A 52 -9.89 29.28 21.25
CA THR A 52 -10.35 28.25 20.35
C THR A 52 -10.14 28.86 18.96
N PRO A 53 -9.25 28.29 18.12
CA PRO A 53 -9.16 28.76 16.75
C PRO A 53 -10.58 28.64 16.17
N PRO A 54 -11.07 29.62 15.39
CA PRO A 54 -12.35 29.47 14.74
C PRO A 54 -12.33 28.12 14.05
N LEU A 55 -13.28 27.25 14.40
CA LEU A 55 -13.47 25.98 13.73
C LEU A 55 -13.55 26.35 12.26
N SER A 56 -12.47 26.08 11.52
CA SER A 56 -12.47 26.20 10.09
C SER A 56 -13.41 25.11 9.66
N THR A 57 -14.68 25.46 9.53
CA THR A 57 -15.69 24.63 8.88
C THR A 57 -15.20 24.52 7.44
N THR A 58 -14.33 23.55 7.19
CA THR A 58 -14.02 23.08 5.86
C THR A 58 -15.28 22.41 5.37
N THR A 59 -16.24 23.23 4.92
CA THR A 59 -17.33 22.79 4.06
C THR A 59 -16.72 22.46 2.70
N SER A 60 -15.86 21.44 2.65
CA SER A 60 -15.54 20.72 1.44
C SER A 60 -16.73 19.80 1.15
N ARG A 61 -17.87 20.41 0.80
CA ARG A 61 -18.99 19.72 0.16
C ARG A 61 -18.56 19.49 -1.30
N ARG A 62 -17.61 18.58 -1.51
CA ARG A 62 -17.28 18.13 -2.87
C ARG A 62 -18.53 17.44 -3.42
N PRO A 63 -19.07 17.89 -4.55
CA PRO A 63 -20.26 17.29 -5.13
C PRO A 63 -19.99 15.83 -5.44
N ALA A 64 -21.01 15.00 -5.18
CA ALA A 64 -21.03 13.58 -5.43
C ALA A 64 -20.80 13.27 -6.92
N GLY A 65 -20.09 12.17 -7.19
CA GLY A 65 -20.29 11.39 -8.41
C GLY A 65 -19.63 11.91 -9.69
N THR A 66 -18.32 12.14 -9.71
CA THR A 66 -17.56 11.98 -10.96
C THR A 66 -16.98 10.57 -10.95
N LEU A 67 -17.53 9.67 -11.77
CA LEU A 67 -17.02 8.32 -12.01
C LEU A 67 -15.48 8.34 -12.00
N TYR A 68 -14.88 7.67 -11.01
CA TYR A 68 -13.42 7.60 -10.89
C TYR A 68 -12.89 7.08 -12.23
N ARG A 69 -12.11 7.90 -12.95
CA ARG A 69 -11.44 7.48 -14.18
C ARG A 69 -10.35 6.49 -13.77
N GLY A 70 -10.76 5.24 -13.61
CA GLY A 70 -9.94 4.11 -13.23
C GLY A 70 -8.70 4.07 -14.08
N ARG A 71 -7.56 4.46 -13.52
CA ARG A 71 -6.26 4.30 -14.17
C ARG A 71 -5.98 2.81 -14.37
N GLU A 72 -5.01 2.47 -15.20
CA GLU A 72 -4.71 1.08 -15.58
C GLU A 72 -4.49 0.16 -14.35
N GLY A 73 -3.96 0.73 -13.25
CA GLY A 73 -3.79 0.04 -11.98
C GLY A 73 -5.09 -0.35 -11.27
N MET A 74 -6.16 0.46 -11.35
CA MET A 74 -7.45 0.11 -10.73
C MET A 74 -8.08 -1.09 -11.43
N TRP A 75 -8.11 -1.06 -12.76
CA TRP A 75 -8.66 -2.17 -13.55
C TRP A 75 -7.86 -3.45 -13.37
N SER A 76 -6.53 -3.35 -13.35
CA SER A 76 -5.65 -4.49 -13.03
C SER A 76 -5.99 -5.12 -11.67
N TRP A 77 -6.22 -4.30 -10.63
CA TRP A 77 -6.61 -4.79 -9.32
C TRP A 77 -8.00 -5.45 -9.32
N VAL A 78 -8.99 -4.81 -9.97
CA VAL A 78 -10.36 -5.35 -10.06
C VAL A 78 -10.34 -6.70 -10.76
N LEU A 79 -9.70 -6.78 -11.92
CA LEU A 79 -9.60 -8.00 -12.71
C LEU A 79 -8.90 -9.12 -11.94
N HIS A 80 -7.81 -8.81 -11.23
CA HIS A 80 -7.07 -9.82 -10.46
C HIS A 80 -7.92 -10.44 -9.34
N ARG A 81 -8.75 -9.63 -8.68
CA ARG A 81 -9.69 -10.12 -7.66
C ARG A 81 -10.79 -10.96 -8.28
N ILE A 82 -11.42 -10.48 -9.35
CA ILE A 82 -12.50 -11.20 -10.03
C ILE A 82 -12.00 -12.56 -10.50
N THR A 83 -10.84 -12.62 -11.16
CA THR A 83 -10.26 -13.90 -11.60
C THR A 83 -9.88 -14.78 -10.43
N GLY A 84 -9.34 -14.23 -9.34
CA GLY A 84 -9.02 -14.99 -8.13
C GLY A 84 -10.26 -15.64 -7.49
N VAL A 85 -11.36 -14.90 -7.36
CA VAL A 85 -12.63 -15.44 -6.84
C VAL A 85 -13.19 -16.50 -7.79
N ALA A 86 -13.18 -16.26 -9.10
CA ALA A 86 -13.64 -17.23 -10.09
C ALA A 86 -12.83 -18.54 -10.02
N ILE A 87 -11.50 -18.45 -9.94
CA ILE A 87 -10.61 -19.61 -9.81
C ILE A 87 -10.86 -20.34 -8.49
N PHE A 88 -11.06 -19.62 -7.38
CA PHE A 88 -11.37 -20.25 -6.09
C PHE A 88 -12.62 -21.13 -6.16
N PHE A 89 -13.74 -20.60 -6.68
CA PHE A 89 -14.97 -21.39 -6.83
C PHE A 89 -14.82 -22.51 -7.86
N PHE A 90 -14.10 -22.28 -8.96
CA PHE A 90 -13.74 -23.34 -9.89
C PHE A 90 -13.00 -24.47 -9.17
N LEU A 91 -11.97 -24.16 -8.39
CA LEU A 91 -11.19 -25.15 -7.65
C LEU A 91 -12.04 -25.91 -6.64
N LEU A 92 -12.99 -25.25 -5.96
CA LEU A 92 -13.93 -25.92 -5.06
C LEU A 92 -14.76 -26.98 -5.81
N VAL A 93 -15.46 -26.58 -6.88
CA VAL A 93 -16.28 -27.51 -7.68
C VAL A 93 -15.42 -28.60 -8.30
N HIS A 94 -14.24 -28.24 -8.82
CA HIS A 94 -13.30 -29.15 -9.46
C HIS A 94 -12.81 -30.26 -8.51
N VAL A 95 -12.50 -29.91 -7.25
CA VAL A 95 -12.09 -30.91 -6.25
C VAL A 95 -13.25 -31.83 -5.87
N LEU A 96 -14.46 -31.31 -5.76
CA LEU A 96 -15.65 -32.13 -5.49
C LEU A 96 -15.92 -33.13 -6.61
N ASP A 97 -15.87 -32.69 -7.87
CA ASP A 97 -16.14 -33.53 -9.04
C ASP A 97 -15.08 -34.64 -9.21
N THR A 98 -13.80 -34.29 -9.01
CA THR A 98 -12.70 -35.27 -9.04
C THR A 98 -12.76 -36.27 -7.88
N ALA A 99 -13.33 -35.89 -6.72
CA ALA A 99 -13.54 -36.80 -5.61
C ALA A 99 -14.64 -37.84 -5.90
N LEU A 100 -15.69 -37.50 -6.66
CA LEU A 100 -16.77 -38.42 -7.04
C LEU A 100 -16.28 -39.63 -7.85
N VAL A 101 -15.22 -39.45 -8.66
CA VAL A 101 -14.55 -40.55 -9.40
C VAL A 101 -14.14 -41.69 -8.46
N ARG A 102 -13.79 -41.38 -7.20
CA ARG A 102 -13.33 -42.38 -6.23
C ARG A 102 -14.46 -43.07 -5.46
N VAL A 103 -15.71 -42.62 -5.61
CA VAL A 103 -16.87 -43.13 -4.85
C VAL A 103 -17.73 -44.09 -5.67
N SER A 104 -18.10 -43.74 -6.91
CA SER A 104 -18.90 -44.63 -7.77
C SER A 104 -18.67 -44.35 -9.26
N PRO A 105 -18.10 -45.29 -10.02
CA PRO A 105 -17.87 -45.15 -11.46
C PRO A 105 -19.15 -44.96 -12.29
N GLU A 106 -20.29 -45.53 -11.88
CA GLU A 106 -21.55 -45.34 -12.61
C GLU A 106 -22.07 -43.90 -12.54
N ALA A 107 -21.92 -43.22 -11.39
CA ALA A 107 -22.32 -41.81 -11.26
C ALA A 107 -21.43 -40.87 -12.10
N TYR A 108 -20.17 -41.21 -12.29
CA TYR A 108 -19.25 -40.46 -13.14
C TYR A 108 -19.63 -40.53 -14.62
N ASN A 109 -19.98 -41.74 -15.11
CA ASN A 109 -20.38 -41.94 -16.51
C ASN A 109 -21.65 -41.18 -16.89
N ALA A 110 -22.61 -41.04 -15.96
CA ALA A 110 -23.83 -40.25 -16.19
C ALA A 110 -23.56 -38.73 -16.26
N VAL A 111 -22.52 -38.24 -15.57
CA VAL A 111 -22.19 -36.81 -15.48
C VAL A 111 -21.24 -36.38 -16.61
N ILE A 112 -20.32 -37.24 -17.05
CA ILE A 112 -19.34 -36.89 -18.09
C ILE A 112 -19.99 -36.53 -19.44
N GLY A 113 -21.11 -37.17 -19.77
CA GLY A 113 -21.86 -36.89 -21.00
C GLY A 113 -22.43 -35.47 -21.04
N THR A 114 -22.67 -34.84 -19.88
CA THR A 114 -23.19 -33.46 -19.80
C THR A 114 -22.12 -32.37 -19.94
N TYR A 115 -20.84 -32.70 -19.78
CA TYR A 115 -19.74 -31.73 -19.87
C TYR A 115 -19.17 -31.54 -21.27
N GLN A 116 -19.43 -32.47 -22.19
CA GLN A 116 -18.96 -32.39 -23.58
C GLN A 116 -19.88 -31.54 -24.46
N THR A 117 -20.08 -30.29 -24.07
CA THR A 117 -20.87 -29.33 -24.87
C THR A 117 -20.01 -28.19 -25.37
N PRO A 118 -20.28 -27.64 -26.57
CA PRO A 118 -19.55 -26.48 -27.07
C PRO A 118 -19.60 -25.27 -26.13
N ILE A 119 -20.67 -25.15 -25.35
CA ILE A 119 -20.82 -24.11 -24.31
C ILE A 119 -19.78 -24.29 -23.20
N MET A 120 -19.53 -25.52 -22.75
CA MET A 120 -18.46 -25.78 -21.79
C MET A 120 -17.08 -25.50 -22.38
N GLY A 121 -16.87 -25.79 -23.66
CA GLY A 121 -15.62 -25.43 -24.35
C GLY A 121 -15.34 -23.92 -24.37
N LEU A 122 -16.37 -23.07 -24.46
CA LEU A 122 -16.24 -21.62 -24.27
C LEU A 122 -15.94 -21.25 -22.80
N GLY A 123 -16.56 -21.96 -21.85
CA GLY A 123 -16.27 -21.83 -20.42
C GLY A 123 -14.80 -22.15 -20.09
N GLU A 124 -14.23 -23.18 -20.72
CA GLU A 124 -12.82 -23.54 -20.59
C GLU A 124 -11.90 -22.43 -21.10
N VAL A 125 -12.23 -21.78 -22.23
CA VAL A 125 -11.49 -20.62 -22.72
C VAL A 125 -11.50 -19.48 -21.71
N ALA A 126 -12.67 -19.17 -21.14
CA ALA A 126 -12.80 -18.12 -20.13
C ALA A 126 -12.00 -18.46 -18.85
N LEU A 127 -12.06 -19.72 -18.42
CA LEU A 127 -11.32 -20.21 -17.26
C LEU A 127 -9.80 -20.14 -17.46
N VAL A 128 -9.29 -20.63 -18.59
CA VAL A 128 -7.86 -20.55 -18.93
C VAL A 128 -7.43 -19.10 -19.02
N GLY A 129 -8.24 -18.24 -19.65
CA GLY A 129 -8.01 -16.79 -19.68
C GLY A 129 -7.89 -16.18 -18.29
N ALA A 130 -8.78 -16.55 -17.37
CA ALA A 130 -8.76 -16.09 -15.98
C ALA A 130 -7.50 -16.55 -15.24
N ILE A 131 -7.13 -17.83 -15.37
CA ILE A 131 -5.94 -18.42 -14.74
C ILE A 131 -4.66 -17.73 -15.21
N VAL A 132 -4.46 -17.63 -16.52
CA VAL A 132 -3.26 -17.03 -17.11
C VAL A 132 -3.14 -15.56 -16.72
N PHE A 133 -4.24 -14.80 -16.78
CA PHE A 133 -4.24 -13.41 -16.34
C PHE A 133 -3.91 -13.29 -14.85
N HIS A 134 -4.54 -14.12 -14.01
CA HIS A 134 -4.33 -14.11 -12.57
C HIS A 134 -2.86 -14.37 -12.22
N ALA A 135 -2.25 -15.37 -12.85
CA ALA A 135 -0.85 -15.73 -12.65
C ALA A 135 0.12 -14.61 -13.06
N PHE A 136 -0.01 -14.09 -14.29
CA PHE A 136 0.89 -13.03 -14.77
C PHE A 136 0.70 -11.72 -14.01
N ASN A 137 -0.55 -11.35 -13.68
CA ASN A 137 -0.79 -10.13 -12.92
C ASN A 137 -0.35 -10.27 -11.45
N GLY A 138 -0.48 -11.46 -10.86
CA GLY A 138 0.08 -11.78 -9.54
C GLY A 138 1.61 -11.64 -9.53
N LEU A 139 2.28 -12.18 -10.55
CA LEU A 139 3.73 -12.01 -10.72
C LEU A 139 4.12 -10.52 -10.83
N ARG A 140 3.36 -9.72 -11.60
CA ARG A 140 3.56 -8.27 -11.64
C ARG A 140 3.47 -7.61 -10.27
N ILE A 141 2.49 -7.98 -9.45
CA ILE A 141 2.33 -7.43 -8.09
C ILE A 141 3.55 -7.78 -7.23
N VAL A 142 3.97 -9.05 -7.23
CA VAL A 142 5.19 -9.49 -6.54
C VAL A 142 6.40 -8.66 -7.00
N LEU A 143 6.62 -8.50 -8.31
CA LEU A 143 7.74 -7.70 -8.81
C LEU A 143 7.66 -6.23 -8.37
N ILE A 144 6.47 -5.65 -8.29
CA ILE A 144 6.30 -4.26 -7.81
C ILE A 144 6.66 -4.14 -6.33
N ASP A 145 6.29 -5.12 -5.52
CA ASP A 145 6.51 -5.12 -4.06
C ASP A 145 8.00 -5.31 -3.72
N PHE A 146 8.72 -6.14 -4.49
CA PHE A 146 10.13 -6.44 -4.22
C PHE A 146 11.13 -5.54 -4.96
N TRP A 147 10.69 -4.72 -5.94
CA TRP A 147 11.58 -3.86 -6.71
C TRP A 147 11.44 -2.38 -6.32
N GLN A 148 12.55 -1.74 -5.92
CA GLN A 148 12.60 -0.32 -5.56
C GLN A 148 12.05 0.64 -6.64
N LYS A 149 12.11 0.25 -7.92
CA LYS A 149 11.59 1.03 -9.06
C LYS A 149 10.23 0.53 -9.56
N GLY A 150 9.61 -0.44 -8.89
CA GLY A 150 8.35 -1.07 -9.30
C GLY A 150 7.21 -0.08 -9.50
N SER A 151 7.05 0.88 -8.58
CA SER A 151 6.03 1.93 -8.69
C SER A 151 6.22 2.86 -9.89
N LYS A 152 7.47 3.06 -10.35
CA LYS A 152 7.78 3.86 -11.56
C LYS A 152 7.37 3.12 -12.83
N TYR A 153 7.60 1.82 -12.90
CA TYR A 153 7.37 1.00 -14.11
C TYR A 153 6.04 0.25 -14.11
N GLN A 154 5.19 0.42 -13.09
CA GLN A 154 3.91 -0.30 -12.94
C GLN A 154 3.01 -0.30 -14.18
N LYS A 155 3.04 0.78 -14.98
CA LYS A 155 2.27 0.90 -16.23
C LYS A 155 2.85 0.04 -17.34
N VAL A 156 4.16 0.12 -17.55
CA VAL A 156 4.87 -0.71 -18.55
C VAL A 156 4.69 -2.18 -18.20
N MET A 157 4.87 -2.54 -16.92
CA MET A 157 4.66 -3.91 -16.44
C MET A 157 3.23 -4.40 -16.67
N PHE A 158 2.22 -3.53 -16.54
CA PHE A 158 0.84 -3.91 -16.85
C PHE A 158 0.67 -4.24 -18.34
N TYR A 159 1.18 -3.40 -19.24
CA TYR A 159 1.10 -3.68 -20.68
C TYR A 159 1.90 -4.92 -21.09
N VAL A 160 3.04 -5.19 -20.43
CA VAL A 160 3.79 -6.44 -20.63
C VAL A 160 2.94 -7.64 -20.22
N VAL A 161 2.26 -7.60 -19.07
CA VAL A 161 1.33 -8.66 -18.64
C VAL A 161 0.21 -8.87 -19.67
N ILE A 162 -0.40 -7.78 -20.16
CA ILE A 162 -1.45 -7.87 -21.19
C ILE A 162 -0.91 -8.48 -22.48
N ALA A 163 0.27 -8.06 -22.94
CA ALA A 163 0.89 -8.60 -24.15
C ALA A 163 1.17 -10.11 -24.02
N LEU A 164 1.77 -10.53 -22.90
CA LEU A 164 2.02 -11.95 -22.61
C LEU A 164 0.71 -12.74 -22.56
N TRP A 165 -0.30 -12.22 -21.88
CA TRP A 165 -1.62 -12.84 -21.81
C TRP A 165 -2.25 -13.01 -23.19
N VAL A 166 -2.24 -11.97 -24.03
CA VAL A 166 -2.78 -12.02 -25.39
C VAL A 166 -2.02 -13.05 -26.24
N ILE A 167 -0.69 -13.06 -26.19
CA ILE A 167 0.13 -14.03 -26.94
C ILE A 167 -0.21 -15.46 -26.53
N THR A 168 -0.30 -15.74 -25.23
CA THR A 168 -0.68 -17.06 -24.72
C THR A 168 -2.09 -17.46 -25.18
N MET A 169 -3.06 -16.55 -25.09
CA MET A 169 -4.43 -16.84 -25.53
C MET A 169 -4.54 -17.01 -27.04
N LEU A 170 -3.78 -16.25 -27.85
CA LEU A 170 -3.74 -16.44 -29.30
C LEU A 170 -3.16 -17.78 -29.71
N GLY A 171 -2.20 -18.32 -28.94
CA GLY A 171 -1.70 -19.69 -29.17
C GLY A 171 -2.71 -20.77 -28.77
N PHE A 172 -3.46 -20.54 -27.69
CA PHE A 172 -4.38 -21.53 -27.13
C PHE A 172 -5.76 -21.55 -27.81
N VAL A 173 -6.42 -20.39 -27.94
CA VAL A 173 -7.84 -20.29 -28.31
C VAL A 173 -8.15 -20.89 -29.68
N PRO A 174 -7.42 -20.59 -30.76
CA PRO A 174 -7.74 -21.16 -32.07
C PRO A 174 -7.64 -22.68 -32.05
N ARG A 175 -6.57 -23.21 -31.45
CA ARG A 175 -6.35 -24.66 -31.34
C ARG A 175 -7.45 -25.32 -30.53
N HIS A 176 -7.84 -24.71 -29.41
CA HIS A 176 -8.88 -25.22 -28.51
C HIS A 176 -10.25 -25.22 -29.18
N LEU A 177 -10.65 -24.11 -29.78
CA LEU A 177 -11.95 -24.01 -30.44
C LEU A 177 -12.07 -24.98 -31.62
N ILE A 178 -10.99 -25.20 -32.39
CA ILE A 178 -10.98 -26.23 -33.43
C ILE A 178 -11.30 -27.61 -32.83
N ASN A 179 -10.70 -27.98 -31.70
CA ASN A 179 -11.03 -29.26 -31.04
C ASN A 179 -12.50 -29.31 -30.60
N VAL A 180 -12.95 -28.28 -29.88
CA VAL A 180 -14.31 -28.22 -29.30
C VAL A 180 -15.39 -28.34 -30.36
N PHE A 181 -15.19 -27.74 -31.55
CA PHE A 181 -16.18 -27.76 -32.64
C PHE A 181 -15.96 -28.86 -33.68
N SER A 182 -14.86 -29.62 -33.59
CA SER A 182 -14.55 -30.71 -34.53
C SER A 182 -15.17 -32.07 -34.15
N HIS A 183 -15.85 -32.15 -33.00
CA HIS A 183 -16.49 -33.37 -32.48
C HIS A 183 -18.00 -33.34 -32.66
#